data_AF-A0A2V7R365-F1
#
_entry.id   AF-A0A2V7R365-F1
#
_cell.length_a   1.000
_cell.length_b   1.000
_cell.length_c   1.000
_cell.angle_alpha   90.00
_cell.angle_beta   90.00
_cell.angle_gamma   90.00
#
_symmetry.space_group_name_H-M   'P 1'
#
loop_
_entity.id
_entity.type
_entity.pdbx_description
1 polymer ?
#
loop_
_entity_poly.entity_id
_entity_poly.type
_entity_poly.pdbx_seq_one_letter_code
_entity_poly.pdbx_strand_id
1 'polypeptide(L)'
;MASPVIYFVRRGQLSISRFLLFASLTLWGCGPRAPAAGSSQQQSPQLVSQLQILARSPGVAIRLPAKGGTPQLYRLPRLTPVEGVLKGKLPPLERVIGLDPESEFLFVTTGKHDLLALDLGSGRVDTVGSNIKQAALGPDGTLYAVDSSRHVVSLSRRTRFAWPQALTALPRDLFGAADQHLVGVIPQDRLLVAAADQPPTVRPIAAGGDVAATRWGDLVAVASDSGVTFYDPIGRRDPAFVRLTDAPRALAFSPSGHRIYVARRNMPGLAVVDRYERKELDGVALPGPVAALRLDPLGRWLLARPAVGDSAWIVDLPIKRHTGIVPTAWKWDLPAISPDGMLIYRSGKDVVSARPDSLTDVGKVTNGAADIWVLTTWLPRGVPASTVASAASDSSGAGAEGPLYVQVSTSQNPEWSGHLADDLTRAGLAARVLPPQHPDDGYRVVLGPYPTRAQAEATGRRLGRPFWIYQPGQ
;
A
#
# COMPACT_ATOMS: atom_id res chain seq x y z
N MET A 1 -8.28 -0.10 10.30
CA MET A 1 -7.01 0.58 9.96
C MET A 1 -6.01 -0.46 9.46
N ALA A 2 -5.45 -0.24 8.27
CA ALA A 2 -4.29 -0.86 7.61
C ALA A 2 -4.10 -2.40 7.68
N SER A 3 -4.69 -3.14 6.74
CA SER A 3 -4.15 -4.45 6.29
C SER A 3 -3.16 -4.21 5.13
N PRO A 4 -1.94 -4.74 5.15
CA PRO A 4 -0.99 -4.59 4.05
C PRO A 4 -1.49 -5.37 2.83
N VAL A 5 -1.78 -4.64 1.74
CA VAL A 5 -2.14 -5.22 0.44
C VAL A 5 -0.85 -5.60 -0.25
N ILE A 6 -0.67 -6.90 -0.50
CA ILE A 6 0.41 -7.43 -1.32
C ILE A 6 0.08 -7.09 -2.77
N TYR A 7 0.80 -6.14 -3.36
CA TYR A 7 0.71 -5.86 -4.79
C TYR A 7 1.25 -7.06 -5.57
N PHE A 8 0.41 -7.60 -6.46
CA PHE A 8 0.79 -8.63 -7.41
C PHE A 8 1.81 -8.06 -8.40
N VAL A 9 2.99 -8.69 -8.47
CA VAL A 9 3.92 -8.54 -9.60
C VAL A 9 4.20 -9.93 -10.14
N ARG A 10 3.76 -10.19 -11.37
CA ARG A 10 4.05 -11.43 -12.11
C ARG A 10 5.36 -11.30 -12.89
N ARG A 11 6.15 -12.39 -12.89
CA ARG A 11 7.15 -12.69 -13.93
C ARG A 11 6.44 -13.12 -15.21
N GLY A 12 6.55 -12.33 -16.28
CA GLY A 12 6.41 -12.83 -17.65
C GLY A 12 7.80 -13.08 -18.23
N GLN A 13 8.17 -14.34 -18.46
CA GLN A 13 9.22 -14.65 -19.43
C GLN A 13 8.70 -14.28 -20.81
N LEU A 14 9.29 -13.27 -21.45
CA LEU A 14 9.17 -13.07 -22.88
C LEU A 14 10.29 -13.84 -23.57
N SER A 15 9.90 -14.66 -24.55
CA SER A 15 10.80 -15.39 -25.44
C SER A 15 11.79 -14.43 -26.09
N ILE A 16 13.08 -14.70 -25.91
CA ILE A 16 14.15 -13.99 -26.61
C ILE A 16 14.15 -14.50 -28.05
N SER A 17 13.42 -13.81 -28.93
CA SER A 17 13.65 -13.93 -30.36
C SER A 17 14.94 -13.20 -30.69
N ARG A 18 15.94 -13.95 -31.17
CA ARG A 18 17.25 -13.45 -31.60
C ARG A 18 17.06 -12.53 -32.81
N PHE A 19 17.15 -11.23 -32.62
CA PHE A 19 17.46 -10.31 -33.71
C PHE A 19 18.94 -9.94 -33.63
N LEU A 20 19.73 -10.52 -34.54
CA LEU A 20 21.04 -10.03 -34.92
C LEU A 20 20.84 -8.69 -35.63
N LEU A 21 21.33 -7.60 -35.05
CA LEU A 21 21.45 -6.32 -35.73
C LEU A 21 22.92 -5.91 -35.73
N PHE A 22 23.44 -5.78 -36.95
CA PHE A 22 24.78 -5.33 -37.28
C PHE A 22 25.04 -3.93 -36.72
N ALA A 23 26.21 -3.76 -36.12
CA ALA A 23 26.76 -2.47 -35.75
C ALA A 23 27.31 -1.75 -36.99
N SER A 24 27.05 -0.45 -37.09
CA SER A 24 27.89 0.49 -37.83
C SER A 24 28.07 1.76 -37.00
N LEU A 25 29.33 2.08 -36.70
CA LEU A 25 29.77 3.34 -36.12
C LEU A 25 29.83 4.40 -37.22
N THR A 26 29.39 5.62 -36.91
CA THR A 26 30.02 6.85 -37.40
C THR A 26 30.06 7.91 -36.29
N LEU A 27 31.19 8.61 -36.24
CA LEU A 27 31.61 9.60 -35.25
C LEU A 27 31.28 11.05 -35.71
N TRP A 28 31.25 11.93 -34.71
CA TRP A 28 31.56 13.38 -34.71
C TRP A 28 30.45 14.43 -34.88
N GLY A 29 30.48 15.40 -33.94
CA GLY A 29 29.81 16.70 -33.99
C GLY A 29 29.91 17.44 -32.65
N CYS A 30 30.86 18.40 -32.55
CA CYS A 30 31.14 19.21 -31.37
C CYS A 30 30.24 20.46 -31.23
N GLY A 31 29.73 20.70 -30.01
CA GLY A 31 29.49 22.01 -29.36
C GLY A 31 28.30 22.89 -29.80
N PRO A 32 27.90 23.93 -29.04
CA PRO A 32 28.48 24.45 -27.78
C PRO A 32 27.51 24.52 -26.57
N ARG A 33 28.13 24.69 -25.39
CA ARG A 33 27.52 25.02 -24.09
C ARG A 33 26.91 26.42 -24.10
N ALA A 34 25.70 26.56 -23.56
CA ALA A 34 25.17 27.83 -23.07
C ALA A 34 25.10 27.81 -21.52
N PRO A 35 25.44 28.91 -20.83
CA PRO A 35 25.54 28.95 -19.37
C PRO A 35 24.16 29.04 -18.72
N ALA A 36 24.01 28.40 -17.55
CA ALA A 36 22.85 28.55 -16.70
C ALA A 36 22.80 29.98 -16.13
N ALA A 37 21.71 30.68 -16.39
CA ALA A 37 21.39 31.94 -15.72
C ALA A 37 21.07 31.66 -14.25
N GLY A 38 21.75 32.36 -13.35
CA GLY A 38 21.59 32.21 -11.91
C GLY A 38 20.24 32.73 -11.42
N SER A 39 19.45 31.86 -10.81
CA SER A 39 18.35 32.25 -9.94
C SER A 39 18.88 32.53 -8.54
N SER A 40 18.94 33.80 -8.19
CA SER A 40 19.22 34.28 -6.84
C SER A 40 17.95 34.19 -5.98
N GLN A 41 17.76 33.07 -5.29
CA GLN A 41 17.02 33.03 -4.02
C GLN A 41 17.72 32.04 -3.09
N GLN A 42 18.37 32.57 -2.05
CA GLN A 42 18.95 31.80 -0.95
C GLN A 42 17.83 31.06 -0.23
N GLN A 43 17.63 29.77 -0.53
CA GLN A 43 16.91 28.87 0.34
C GLN A 43 17.78 28.60 1.56
N SER A 44 17.46 29.29 2.65
CA SER A 44 17.91 28.92 3.98
C SER A 44 17.49 27.47 4.25
N PRO A 45 18.34 26.60 4.81
CA PRO A 45 17.96 25.24 5.15
C PRO A 45 16.97 25.30 6.32
N GLN A 46 15.68 25.43 6.01
CA GLN A 46 14.63 25.20 6.99
C GLN A 46 14.75 23.74 7.41
N LEU A 47 15.20 23.56 8.66
CA LEU A 47 15.02 22.34 9.44
C LEU A 47 13.59 21.86 9.21
N VAL A 48 13.43 20.87 8.32
CA VAL A 48 12.19 20.11 8.22
C VAL A 48 12.07 19.40 9.54
N SER A 49 11.22 19.98 10.39
CA SER A 49 10.89 19.55 11.73
C SER A 49 10.71 18.03 11.77
N GLN A 50 11.41 17.41 12.71
CA GLN A 50 11.45 15.97 13.02
C GLN A 50 10.09 15.36 13.45
N LEU A 51 8.96 16.01 13.16
CA LEU A 51 7.65 15.72 13.74
C LEU A 51 6.69 14.84 12.89
N GLN A 52 7.14 14.24 11.78
CA GLN A 52 6.35 13.21 11.07
C GLN A 52 6.74 11.76 11.42
N ILE A 53 7.55 11.56 12.45
CA ILE A 53 7.81 10.23 13.02
C ILE A 53 6.69 9.97 14.03
N LEU A 54 5.80 8.98 13.82
CA LEU A 54 5.26 8.07 14.88
C LEU A 54 3.92 7.35 14.62
N ALA A 55 3.31 7.34 13.44
CA ALA A 55 2.19 6.41 13.22
C ALA A 55 2.70 5.01 12.86
N ARG A 56 3.47 4.36 13.76
CA ARG A 56 3.85 2.95 13.62
C ARG A 56 2.73 2.11 14.21
N SER A 57 2.05 1.32 13.37
CA SER A 57 1.07 0.38 13.88
C SER A 57 1.79 -0.81 14.51
N PRO A 58 1.43 -1.25 15.73
CA PRO A 58 1.92 -2.51 16.24
C PRO A 58 1.57 -3.62 15.25
N GLY A 59 2.49 -4.56 15.07
CA GLY A 59 2.33 -5.63 14.11
C GLY A 59 3.21 -6.82 14.42
N VAL A 60 2.99 -7.87 13.64
CA VAL A 60 3.72 -9.13 13.73
C VAL A 60 4.15 -9.58 12.35
N ALA A 61 5.15 -10.44 12.34
CA ALA A 61 5.54 -11.20 11.16
C ALA A 61 5.17 -12.67 11.39
N ILE A 62 4.42 -13.25 10.45
CA ILE A 62 4.10 -14.67 10.42
C ILE A 62 5.02 -15.33 9.40
N ARG A 63 5.81 -16.30 9.85
CA ARG A 63 6.66 -17.15 9.01
C ARG A 63 5.92 -18.44 8.70
N LEU A 64 5.76 -18.73 7.42
CA LEU A 64 5.17 -19.96 6.91
C LEU A 64 6.28 -20.85 6.33
N PRO A 65 6.51 -22.04 6.89
CA PRO A 65 7.45 -22.99 6.31
C PRO A 65 7.11 -23.33 4.86
N ALA A 66 7.99 -23.03 3.90
CA ALA A 66 7.68 -23.22 2.48
C ALA A 66 7.45 -24.71 2.13
N LYS A 67 8.12 -25.62 2.84
CA LYS A 67 7.97 -27.07 2.71
C LYS A 67 6.78 -27.65 3.50
N GLY A 68 5.94 -26.80 4.08
CA GLY A 68 4.87 -27.20 4.98
C GLY A 68 5.33 -27.36 6.42
N GLY A 69 4.38 -27.34 7.35
CA GLY A 69 4.61 -27.35 8.79
C GLY A 69 3.71 -26.36 9.52
N THR A 70 4.06 -26.09 10.78
CA THR A 70 3.32 -25.14 11.63
C THR A 70 3.85 -23.72 11.45
N PRO A 71 2.98 -22.73 11.19
CA PRO A 71 3.36 -21.32 11.15
C PRO A 71 4.03 -20.85 12.45
N GLN A 72 4.94 -19.89 12.34
CA GLN A 72 5.62 -19.28 13.48
C GLN A 72 5.33 -17.78 13.53
N LEU A 73 5.18 -17.24 14.74
CA LEU A 73 4.89 -15.84 14.96
C LEU A 73 6.13 -15.11 15.49
N TYR A 74 6.37 -13.89 15.00
CA TYR A 74 7.45 -13.04 15.44
C TYR A 74 6.93 -11.62 15.75
N ARG A 75 7.30 -11.05 16.89
CA ARG A 75 7.00 -9.65 17.24
C ARG A 75 7.94 -8.72 16.49
N LEU A 76 7.36 -7.68 15.90
CA LEU A 76 8.10 -6.57 15.32
C LEU A 76 8.47 -5.53 16.40
N PRO A 77 9.56 -4.77 16.25
CA PRO A 77 10.50 -4.78 15.11
C PRO A 77 11.61 -5.85 15.20
N ARG A 78 11.87 -6.38 16.41
CA ARG A 78 13.07 -7.21 16.66
C ARG A 78 13.01 -8.62 16.06
N LEU A 79 11.87 -9.00 15.47
CA LEU A 79 11.58 -10.36 15.05
C LEU A 79 11.80 -11.36 16.21
N THR A 80 11.28 -11.04 17.39
CA THR A 80 11.36 -11.92 18.56
C THR A 80 10.29 -13.01 18.42
N PRO A 81 10.64 -14.32 18.45
CA PRO A 81 9.66 -15.38 18.32
C PRO A 81 8.62 -15.35 19.45
N VAL A 82 7.38 -15.71 19.12
CA VAL A 82 6.30 -15.91 20.09
C VAL A 82 5.80 -17.34 19.94
N GLU A 83 6.09 -18.15 20.95
CA GLU A 83 5.80 -19.57 20.93
C GLU A 83 4.35 -19.88 21.32
N GLY A 84 3.84 -21.03 20.85
CA GLY A 84 2.54 -21.56 21.27
C GLY A 84 1.30 -20.82 20.77
N VAL A 85 1.45 -19.70 20.05
CA VAL A 85 0.33 -18.88 19.58
C VAL A 85 -0.31 -19.47 18.31
N LEU A 86 0.49 -19.66 17.26
CA LEU A 86 -0.01 -20.20 15.99
C LEU A 86 -0.01 -21.73 16.03
N LYS A 87 -1.12 -22.29 15.55
CA LYS A 87 -1.38 -23.73 15.49
C LYS A 87 -1.76 -24.13 14.06
N GLY A 88 -1.99 -25.42 13.87
CA GLY A 88 -2.30 -25.98 12.55
C GLY A 88 -1.04 -26.38 11.78
N LYS A 89 -1.22 -27.27 10.80
CA LYS A 89 -0.16 -27.70 9.90
C LYS A 89 -0.59 -27.40 8.47
N LEU A 90 0.24 -26.64 7.76
CA LEU A 90 0.05 -26.35 6.35
C LEU A 90 0.86 -27.35 5.50
N PRO A 91 0.35 -27.76 4.32
CA PRO A 91 1.15 -28.47 3.32
C PRO A 91 2.20 -27.52 2.71
N PRO A 92 3.09 -28.01 1.82
CA PRO A 92 3.96 -27.16 1.02
C PRO A 92 3.17 -26.06 0.30
N LEU A 93 3.66 -24.82 0.42
CA LEU A 93 2.97 -23.62 -0.04
C LEU A 93 3.60 -23.07 -1.31
N GLU A 94 2.78 -22.58 -2.23
CA GLU A 94 3.20 -21.82 -3.40
C GLU A 94 3.21 -20.31 -3.08
N ARG A 95 2.13 -19.80 -2.49
CA ARG A 95 1.91 -18.36 -2.30
C ARG A 95 0.92 -18.06 -1.16
N VAL A 96 1.04 -16.88 -0.54
CA VAL A 96 -0.03 -16.29 0.28
C VAL A 96 -0.87 -15.34 -0.57
N ILE A 97 -2.18 -15.43 -0.44
CA ILE A 97 -3.13 -14.50 -1.07
C ILE A 97 -3.24 -13.23 -0.24
N GLY A 98 -3.41 -13.40 1.07
CA GLY A 98 -3.56 -12.32 2.02
C GLY A 98 -4.08 -12.83 3.36
N LEU A 99 -4.22 -11.92 4.31
CA LEU A 99 -4.74 -12.16 5.65
C LEU A 99 -5.90 -11.21 5.88
N ASP A 100 -7.05 -11.75 6.26
CA ASP A 100 -8.17 -10.99 6.81
C ASP A 100 -8.00 -10.91 8.34
N PRO A 101 -7.62 -9.74 8.89
CA PRO A 101 -7.34 -9.61 10.31
C PRO A 101 -8.62 -9.66 11.16
N GLU A 102 -9.78 -9.33 10.59
CA GLU A 102 -11.06 -9.31 11.30
C GLU A 102 -11.60 -10.73 11.49
N SER A 103 -11.55 -11.55 10.43
CA SER A 103 -11.96 -12.96 10.53
C SER A 103 -10.84 -13.88 11.03
N GLU A 104 -9.63 -13.37 11.20
CA GLU A 104 -8.42 -14.12 11.56
C GLU A 104 -8.09 -15.26 10.57
N PHE A 105 -8.36 -15.04 9.28
CA PHE A 105 -8.07 -16.02 8.23
C PHE A 105 -6.84 -15.64 7.41
N LEU A 106 -5.91 -16.58 7.30
CA LEU A 106 -4.79 -16.51 6.38
C LEU A 106 -5.07 -17.41 5.16
N PHE A 107 -5.08 -16.80 3.98
CA PHE A 107 -5.37 -17.50 2.73
C PHE A 107 -4.08 -17.82 1.97
N VAL A 108 -3.91 -19.09 1.61
CA VAL A 108 -2.69 -19.59 0.95
C VAL A 108 -3.03 -20.53 -0.20
N THR A 109 -2.19 -20.57 -1.24
CA THR A 109 -2.27 -21.58 -2.29
C THR A 109 -1.14 -22.59 -2.18
N THR A 110 -1.45 -23.84 -2.48
CA THR A 110 -0.48 -24.94 -2.56
C THR A 110 0.04 -25.09 -3.99
N GLY A 111 1.14 -25.84 -4.16
CA GLY A 111 1.64 -26.18 -5.50
C GLY A 111 0.70 -27.05 -6.35
N LYS A 112 -0.38 -27.58 -5.76
CA LYS A 112 -1.46 -28.27 -6.47
C LYS A 112 -2.61 -27.33 -6.86
N HIS A 113 -2.45 -26.03 -6.63
CA HIS A 113 -3.47 -25.01 -6.86
C HIS A 113 -4.73 -25.17 -6.00
N ASP A 114 -4.59 -25.76 -4.81
CA ASP A 114 -5.63 -25.71 -3.78
C ASP A 114 -5.49 -24.40 -2.99
N LEU A 115 -6.61 -23.73 -2.76
CA LEU A 115 -6.71 -22.55 -1.90
C LEU A 115 -7.19 -22.97 -0.52
N LEU A 116 -6.37 -22.69 0.48
CA LEU A 116 -6.63 -23.03 1.88
C LEU A 116 -6.87 -21.75 2.69
N ALA A 117 -7.76 -21.84 3.67
CA ALA A 117 -7.95 -20.86 4.73
C ALA A 117 -7.45 -21.46 6.05
N LEU A 118 -6.41 -20.86 6.63
CA LEU A 118 -5.96 -21.15 7.99
C LEU A 118 -6.60 -20.16 8.95
N ASP A 119 -7.38 -20.67 9.90
CA ASP A 119 -7.84 -19.91 11.06
C ASP A 119 -6.68 -19.74 12.04
N LEU A 120 -6.23 -18.50 12.24
CA LEU A 120 -5.07 -18.20 13.07
C LEU A 120 -5.34 -18.41 14.58
N GLY A 121 -6.61 -18.36 15.00
CA GLY A 121 -7.01 -18.56 16.39
C GLY A 121 -7.14 -20.03 16.76
N SER A 122 -7.77 -20.84 15.91
CA SER A 122 -7.99 -22.27 16.16
C SER A 122 -6.91 -23.18 15.58
N GLY A 123 -6.16 -22.73 14.57
CA GLY A 123 -5.25 -23.55 13.79
C GLY A 123 -5.95 -24.48 12.79
N ARG A 124 -7.27 -24.36 12.61
CA ARG A 124 -8.04 -25.13 11.64
C ARG A 124 -7.66 -24.71 10.23
N VAL A 125 -7.44 -25.69 9.35
CA VAL A 125 -7.17 -25.47 7.93
C VAL A 125 -8.34 -26.03 7.13
N ASP A 126 -9.01 -25.19 6.36
CA ASP A 126 -10.09 -25.60 5.47
C ASP A 126 -9.73 -25.33 4.01
N THR A 127 -10.04 -26.27 3.12
CA THR A 127 -9.97 -26.04 1.68
C THR A 127 -11.13 -25.14 1.25
N VAL A 128 -10.81 -23.97 0.68
CA VAL A 128 -11.79 -23.01 0.14
C VAL A 128 -12.17 -23.37 -1.29
N GLY A 129 -11.21 -23.81 -2.09
CA GLY A 129 -11.42 -24.24 -3.47
C GLY A 129 -10.21 -24.96 -4.04
N SER A 130 -10.40 -25.66 -5.15
CA SER A 130 -9.36 -26.41 -5.86
C SER A 130 -9.24 -25.93 -7.30
N ASN A 131 -8.11 -26.25 -7.96
CA ASN A 131 -7.80 -25.81 -9.31
C ASN A 131 -7.83 -24.27 -9.48
N ILE A 132 -7.47 -23.54 -8.43
CA ILE A 132 -7.50 -22.08 -8.41
C ILE A 132 -6.42 -21.52 -9.34
N LYS A 133 -6.82 -20.68 -10.29
CA LYS A 133 -5.90 -20.03 -11.24
C LYS A 133 -5.58 -18.60 -10.84
N GLN A 134 -6.52 -17.91 -10.23
CA GLN A 134 -6.33 -16.55 -9.71
C GLN A 134 -7.02 -16.41 -8.37
N ALA A 135 -6.43 -15.62 -7.48
CA ALA A 135 -7.08 -15.24 -6.23
C ALA A 135 -6.52 -13.92 -5.71
N ALA A 136 -7.39 -13.09 -5.16
CA ALA A 136 -7.07 -11.78 -4.62
C ALA A 136 -7.87 -11.53 -3.33
N LEU A 137 -7.30 -10.72 -2.43
CA LEU A 137 -8.00 -10.25 -1.24
C LEU A 137 -8.49 -8.82 -1.49
N GLY A 138 -9.77 -8.58 -1.27
CA GLY A 138 -10.38 -7.26 -1.30
C GLY A 138 -9.98 -6.40 -0.11
N PRO A 139 -10.20 -5.08 -0.19
CA PRO A 139 -9.83 -4.13 0.85
C PRO A 139 -10.60 -4.31 2.17
N ASP A 140 -11.75 -4.99 2.11
CA ASP A 140 -12.67 -5.36 3.19
C ASP A 140 -12.37 -6.75 3.79
N GLY A 141 -11.33 -7.44 3.32
CA GLY A 141 -11.00 -8.80 3.75
C GLY A 141 -11.74 -9.90 2.97
N THR A 142 -12.58 -9.56 1.99
CA THR A 142 -13.25 -10.55 1.15
C THR A 142 -12.25 -11.21 0.21
N LEU A 143 -12.12 -12.53 0.30
CA LEU A 143 -11.32 -13.33 -0.62
C LEU A 143 -12.11 -13.59 -1.89
N TYR A 144 -11.48 -13.40 -3.05
CA TYR A 144 -11.99 -13.84 -4.35
C TYR A 144 -11.06 -14.88 -4.94
N ALA A 145 -11.61 -16.00 -5.39
CA ALA A 145 -10.88 -17.08 -6.01
C ALA A 145 -11.56 -17.51 -7.31
N VAL A 146 -10.78 -17.64 -8.38
CA VAL A 146 -11.23 -18.03 -9.71
C VAL A 146 -10.57 -19.36 -10.08
N ASP A 147 -11.40 -20.38 -10.34
CA ASP A 147 -10.93 -21.70 -10.73
C ASP A 147 -10.59 -21.80 -12.24
N SER A 148 -10.07 -22.94 -12.68
CA SER A 148 -9.76 -23.19 -14.11
C SER A 148 -10.97 -23.16 -15.04
N SER A 149 -12.17 -23.35 -14.50
CA SER A 149 -13.45 -23.28 -15.23
C SER A 149 -14.04 -21.87 -15.21
N ARG A 150 -13.32 -20.89 -14.65
CA ARG A 150 -13.71 -19.47 -14.49
C ARG A 150 -14.81 -19.23 -13.46
N HIS A 151 -15.17 -20.23 -12.65
CA HIS A 151 -16.09 -20.01 -11.55
C HIS A 151 -15.42 -19.19 -10.46
N VAL A 152 -16.19 -18.30 -9.86
CA VAL A 152 -15.74 -17.46 -8.76
C VAL A 152 -16.32 -17.98 -7.46
N VAL A 153 -15.47 -18.15 -6.47
CA VAL A 153 -15.86 -18.30 -5.07
C VAL A 153 -15.38 -17.08 -4.32
N SER A 154 -16.30 -16.47 -3.57
CA SER A 154 -15.99 -15.41 -2.62
C SER A 154 -16.10 -15.93 -1.19
N LEU A 155 -15.23 -15.48 -0.29
CA LEU A 155 -15.30 -15.77 1.13
C LEU A 155 -15.18 -14.47 1.92
N SER A 156 -16.26 -14.10 2.60
CA SER A 156 -16.35 -12.91 3.45
C SER A 156 -16.88 -13.29 4.82
N ARG A 157 -16.24 -12.83 5.90
CA ARG A 157 -16.67 -13.10 7.29
C ARG A 157 -17.00 -14.57 7.55
N ARG A 158 -16.12 -15.45 7.07
CA ARG A 158 -16.25 -16.93 7.16
C ARG A 158 -17.36 -17.57 6.33
N THR A 159 -18.19 -16.80 5.66
CA THR A 159 -19.22 -17.31 4.75
C THR A 159 -18.66 -17.43 3.34
N ARG A 160 -18.80 -18.61 2.75
CA ARG A 160 -18.43 -18.87 1.35
C ARG A 160 -19.64 -18.69 0.47
N PHE A 161 -19.43 -18.06 -0.68
CA PHE A 161 -20.45 -17.84 -1.68
C PHE A 161 -19.89 -18.14 -3.06
N ALA A 162 -20.43 -19.16 -3.71
CA ALA A 162 -20.14 -19.48 -5.10
C ALA A 162 -20.99 -18.58 -6.00
N TRP A 163 -20.35 -17.89 -6.93
CA TRP A 163 -21.05 -16.98 -7.82
C TRP A 163 -21.87 -17.77 -8.84
N PRO A 164 -23.09 -17.30 -9.17
CA PRO A 164 -23.96 -18.00 -10.11
C PRO A 164 -23.43 -17.98 -11.55
N GLN A 165 -22.61 -16.98 -11.91
CA GLN A 165 -22.04 -16.83 -13.24
C GLN A 165 -20.51 -16.93 -13.20
N ALA A 166 -19.96 -17.71 -14.12
CA ALA A 166 -18.53 -17.76 -14.37
C ALA A 166 -18.04 -16.47 -15.05
N LEU A 167 -16.75 -16.15 -14.88
CA LEU A 167 -16.13 -15.04 -15.59
C LEU A 167 -16.07 -15.31 -17.10
N THR A 168 -16.07 -14.23 -17.87
CA THR A 168 -15.99 -14.28 -19.34
C THR A 168 -14.65 -14.85 -19.82
N ALA A 169 -13.57 -14.62 -19.09
CA ALA A 169 -12.25 -15.20 -19.32
C ALA A 169 -11.44 -15.23 -18.02
N LEU A 170 -10.36 -16.03 -17.98
CA LEU A 170 -9.44 -16.02 -16.86
C LEU A 170 -8.65 -14.69 -16.82
N PRO A 171 -8.70 -13.94 -15.72
CA PRO A 171 -7.94 -12.71 -15.61
C PRO A 171 -6.43 -12.99 -15.52
N ARG A 172 -5.61 -12.15 -16.16
CA ARG A 172 -4.17 -12.07 -15.92
C ARG A 172 -3.86 -11.36 -14.61
N ASP A 173 -4.60 -10.30 -14.34
CA ASP A 173 -4.49 -9.42 -13.17
C ASP A 173 -5.85 -9.38 -12.47
N LEU A 174 -5.87 -9.48 -11.14
CA LEU A 174 -7.10 -9.58 -10.36
C LEU A 174 -6.99 -8.74 -9.08
N PHE A 175 -7.99 -7.91 -8.83
CA PHE A 175 -8.08 -7.00 -7.70
C PHE A 175 -9.48 -7.12 -7.08
N GLY A 176 -9.55 -7.31 -5.77
CA GLY A 176 -10.79 -7.07 -5.04
C GLY A 176 -11.01 -5.56 -4.91
N ALA A 177 -12.25 -5.11 -5.09
CA ALA A 177 -12.65 -3.71 -5.03
C ALA A 177 -13.67 -3.48 -3.90
N ALA A 178 -14.04 -2.22 -3.70
CA ALA A 178 -15.14 -1.86 -2.80
C ALA A 178 -16.46 -2.54 -3.23
N ASP A 179 -17.42 -2.55 -2.30
CA ASP A 179 -18.79 -3.05 -2.54
C ASP A 179 -18.82 -4.47 -3.12
N GLN A 180 -17.87 -5.30 -2.69
CA GLN A 180 -17.71 -6.69 -3.09
C GLN A 180 -17.49 -6.93 -4.60
N HIS A 181 -16.99 -5.94 -5.33
CA HIS A 181 -16.67 -6.09 -6.75
C HIS A 181 -15.31 -6.75 -6.97
N LEU A 182 -15.20 -7.43 -8.10
CA LEU A 182 -13.98 -8.00 -8.63
C LEU A 182 -13.59 -7.22 -9.88
N VAL A 183 -12.39 -6.65 -9.90
CA VAL A 183 -11.82 -5.96 -11.05
C VAL A 183 -10.66 -6.79 -11.58
N GLY A 184 -10.61 -7.03 -12.87
CA GLY A 184 -9.52 -7.79 -13.46
C GLY A 184 -9.23 -7.41 -14.90
N VAL A 185 -8.05 -7.79 -15.38
CA VAL A 185 -7.70 -7.64 -16.79
C VAL A 185 -7.68 -9.01 -17.43
N ILE A 186 -8.47 -9.19 -18.47
CA ILE A 186 -8.61 -10.43 -19.22
C ILE A 186 -7.87 -10.34 -20.57
N PRO A 187 -7.72 -11.46 -21.31
CA PRO A 187 -7.10 -11.44 -22.63
C PRO A 187 -7.71 -10.42 -23.61
N GLN A 188 -6.91 -10.04 -24.61
CA GLN A 188 -7.18 -8.95 -25.55
C GLN A 188 -7.28 -7.56 -24.88
N ASP A 189 -6.59 -7.38 -23.75
CA ASP A 189 -6.52 -6.12 -23.00
C ASP A 189 -7.90 -5.51 -22.76
N ARG A 190 -8.72 -6.27 -22.03
CA ARG A 190 -10.04 -5.85 -21.60
C ARG A 190 -10.11 -5.81 -20.08
N LEU A 191 -10.71 -4.74 -19.57
CA LEU A 191 -11.04 -4.61 -18.15
C LEU A 191 -12.38 -5.29 -17.90
N LEU A 192 -12.35 -6.25 -16.99
CA LEU A 192 -13.48 -6.99 -16.46
C LEU A 192 -13.86 -6.39 -15.10
N VAL A 193 -15.15 -6.11 -14.91
CA VAL A 193 -15.73 -5.84 -13.58
C VAL A 193 -16.87 -6.80 -13.36
N ALA A 194 -16.83 -7.53 -12.26
CA ALA A 194 -17.80 -8.56 -11.95
C ALA A 194 -18.23 -8.48 -10.48
N ALA A 195 -19.46 -8.89 -10.19
CA ALA A 195 -19.99 -9.03 -8.84
C ALA A 195 -20.84 -10.32 -8.78
N ALA A 196 -21.16 -10.76 -7.57
CA ALA A 196 -21.95 -11.97 -7.34
C ALA A 196 -23.38 -11.87 -7.88
N ASP A 197 -23.96 -10.67 -7.83
CA ASP A 197 -25.37 -10.36 -8.07
C ASP A 197 -25.61 -9.64 -9.40
N GLN A 198 -24.55 -9.36 -10.16
CA GLN A 198 -24.61 -8.59 -11.41
C GLN A 198 -23.83 -9.29 -12.52
N PRO A 199 -24.30 -9.20 -13.77
CA PRO A 199 -23.56 -9.76 -14.90
C PRO A 199 -22.19 -9.05 -15.04
N PRO A 200 -21.11 -9.80 -15.37
CA PRO A 200 -19.82 -9.19 -15.60
C PRO A 200 -19.85 -8.19 -16.75
N THR A 201 -19.28 -7.01 -16.54
CA THR A 201 -19.07 -6.00 -17.57
C THR A 201 -17.65 -6.08 -18.09
N VAL A 202 -17.48 -5.90 -19.41
CA VAL A 202 -16.17 -5.96 -20.07
C VAL A 202 -16.03 -4.74 -20.96
N ARG A 203 -14.89 -4.05 -20.87
CA ARG A 203 -14.57 -2.88 -21.69
C ARG A 203 -13.13 -2.94 -22.21
N PRO A 204 -12.84 -2.41 -23.41
CA PRO A 204 -11.47 -2.32 -23.89
C PRO A 204 -10.64 -1.37 -23.03
N ILE A 205 -9.35 -1.70 -22.87
CA ILE A 205 -8.35 -0.82 -22.26
C ILE A 205 -7.13 -0.69 -23.19
N ALA A 206 -6.24 0.24 -22.86
CA ALA A 206 -4.98 0.41 -23.56
C ALA A 206 -4.17 -0.89 -23.51
N ALA A 207 -3.61 -1.28 -24.65
CA ALA A 207 -2.93 -2.57 -24.77
C ALA A 207 -1.54 -2.57 -24.14
N GLY A 208 -1.11 -3.74 -23.65
CA GLY A 208 0.30 -4.11 -23.61
C GLY A 208 1.19 -3.63 -22.45
N GLY A 209 0.64 -3.17 -21.32
CA GLY A 209 1.44 -2.73 -20.17
C GLY A 209 1.06 -3.29 -18.80
N ASP A 210 1.85 -2.90 -17.82
CA ASP A 210 1.61 -3.14 -16.39
C ASP A 210 0.29 -2.48 -15.94
N VAL A 211 -0.37 -3.09 -14.96
CA VAL A 211 -1.68 -2.67 -14.48
C VAL A 211 -1.67 -2.57 -12.97
N ALA A 212 -2.09 -1.43 -12.46
CA ALA A 212 -2.28 -1.22 -11.03
C ALA A 212 -3.72 -0.75 -10.75
N ALA A 213 -4.25 -1.13 -9.60
CA ALA A 213 -5.51 -0.61 -9.10
C ALA A 213 -5.28 0.12 -7.77
N THR A 214 -6.11 1.12 -7.49
CA THR A 214 -6.22 1.67 -6.14
C THR A 214 -6.71 0.58 -5.18
N ARG A 215 -6.44 0.75 -3.88
CA ARG A 215 -6.87 -0.20 -2.84
C ARG A 215 -8.35 -0.55 -2.93
N TRP A 216 -9.19 0.44 -3.20
CA TRP A 216 -10.65 0.29 -3.26
C TRP A 216 -11.16 -0.09 -4.66
N GLY A 217 -10.26 -0.27 -5.63
CA GLY A 217 -10.62 -0.60 -7.00
C GLY A 217 -11.49 0.45 -7.70
N ASP A 218 -11.48 1.69 -7.21
CA ASP A 218 -12.20 2.83 -7.81
C ASP A 218 -11.43 3.47 -8.98
N LEU A 219 -10.18 3.06 -9.20
CA LEU A 219 -9.38 3.47 -10.35
C LEU A 219 -8.40 2.37 -10.75
N VAL A 220 -8.28 2.13 -12.05
CA VAL A 220 -7.27 1.26 -12.65
C VAL A 220 -6.35 2.10 -13.53
N ALA A 221 -5.05 1.98 -13.33
CA ALA A 221 -4.01 2.57 -14.14
C ALA A 221 -3.40 1.50 -15.05
N VAL A 222 -3.33 1.77 -16.34
CA VAL A 222 -2.77 0.88 -17.35
C VAL A 222 -1.62 1.60 -18.04
N ALA A 223 -0.43 1.01 -18.00
CA ALA A 223 0.72 1.52 -18.73
C ALA A 223 0.55 1.29 -20.24
N SER A 224 0.96 2.26 -21.04
CA SER A 224 1.15 2.11 -22.48
C SER A 224 2.62 2.28 -22.86
N ASP A 225 2.91 2.39 -24.15
CA ASP A 225 4.23 2.71 -24.68
C ASP A 225 4.76 4.08 -24.25
N SER A 226 3.88 4.99 -23.83
CA SER A 226 4.21 6.40 -23.74
C SER A 226 3.52 7.18 -22.63
N GLY A 227 2.71 6.50 -21.82
CA GLY A 227 2.04 7.13 -20.70
C GLY A 227 1.20 6.14 -19.92
N VAL A 228 0.30 6.68 -19.12
CA VAL A 228 -0.60 5.89 -18.27
C VAL A 228 -2.02 6.32 -18.57
N THR A 229 -2.90 5.35 -18.81
CA THR A 229 -4.34 5.59 -18.95
C THR A 229 -5.06 5.16 -17.69
N PHE A 230 -5.91 6.04 -17.16
CA PHE A 230 -6.78 5.78 -16.03
C PHE A 230 -8.17 5.36 -16.48
N TYR A 231 -8.67 4.29 -15.90
CA TYR A 231 -10.01 3.75 -16.14
C TYR A 231 -10.78 3.74 -14.82
N ASP A 232 -11.97 4.33 -14.85
CA ASP A 232 -12.99 4.08 -13.83
C ASP A 232 -13.61 2.70 -14.11
N PRO A 233 -13.46 1.70 -13.22
CA PRO A 233 -13.91 0.34 -13.51
C PRO A 233 -15.42 0.23 -13.70
N ILE A 234 -16.20 1.06 -13.01
CA ILE A 234 -17.67 1.08 -13.16
C ILE A 234 -18.13 2.08 -14.23
N GLY A 235 -17.22 2.91 -14.76
CA GLY A 235 -17.48 3.74 -15.94
C GLY A 235 -18.26 5.01 -15.70
N ARG A 236 -18.18 5.59 -14.50
CA ARG A 236 -18.78 6.91 -14.25
C ARG A 236 -17.97 8.04 -14.91
N ARG A 237 -16.75 7.76 -15.34
CA ARG A 237 -15.81 8.73 -15.93
C ARG A 237 -15.15 8.14 -17.18
N ASP A 238 -14.95 9.00 -18.18
CA ASP A 238 -14.19 8.64 -19.37
C ASP A 238 -12.72 8.35 -19.02
N PRO A 239 -12.06 7.46 -19.80
CA PRO A 239 -10.64 7.21 -19.63
C PRO A 239 -9.80 8.48 -19.75
N ALA A 240 -8.81 8.63 -18.87
CA ALA A 240 -7.92 9.77 -18.86
C ALA A 240 -6.48 9.35 -19.14
N PHE A 241 -5.87 9.86 -20.21
CA PHE A 241 -4.48 9.59 -20.54
C PHE A 241 -3.55 10.66 -20.01
N VAL A 242 -2.46 10.24 -19.36
CA VAL A 242 -1.35 11.11 -18.95
C VAL A 242 -0.11 10.70 -19.72
N ARG A 243 0.34 11.58 -20.61
CA ARG A 243 1.59 11.43 -21.35
C ARG A 243 2.76 11.52 -20.38
N LEU A 244 3.73 10.63 -20.52
CA LEU A 244 4.99 10.66 -19.78
C LEU A 244 6.16 10.92 -20.71
N THR A 245 7.27 11.33 -20.09
CA THR A 245 8.53 11.60 -20.80
C THR A 245 9.24 10.31 -21.28
N ASP A 246 9.04 9.19 -20.59
CA ASP A 246 9.56 7.87 -20.99
C ASP A 246 8.50 6.78 -20.79
N ALA A 247 8.67 5.68 -21.51
CA ALA A 247 7.77 4.54 -21.47
C ALA A 247 7.66 3.97 -20.05
N PRO A 248 6.44 3.82 -19.50
CA PRO A 248 6.25 3.13 -18.24
C PRO A 248 6.71 1.66 -18.31
N ARG A 249 7.24 1.19 -17.19
CA ARG A 249 7.60 -0.22 -16.97
C ARG A 249 6.79 -0.87 -15.86
N ALA A 250 6.62 -0.16 -14.74
CA ALA A 250 5.86 -0.64 -13.59
C ALA A 250 5.09 0.51 -12.94
N LEU A 251 3.92 0.22 -12.39
CA LEU A 251 3.01 1.16 -11.78
C LEU A 251 2.75 0.79 -10.32
N ALA A 252 2.65 1.78 -9.45
CA ALA A 252 2.17 1.57 -8.09
C ALA A 252 1.41 2.78 -7.55
N PHE A 253 0.20 2.54 -7.05
CA PHE A 253 -0.56 3.56 -6.34
C PHE A 253 0.02 3.76 -4.93
N SER A 254 0.07 5.03 -4.51
CA SER A 254 0.10 5.38 -3.08
C SER A 254 -1.05 4.69 -2.33
N PRO A 255 -0.88 4.32 -1.04
CA PRO A 255 -1.97 3.73 -0.25
C PRO A 255 -3.23 4.61 -0.18
N SER A 256 -3.07 5.93 -0.24
CA SER A 256 -4.19 6.88 -0.34
C SER A 256 -4.85 6.91 -1.73
N GLY A 257 -4.17 6.41 -2.76
CA GLY A 257 -4.63 6.43 -4.14
C GLY A 257 -4.48 7.79 -4.85
N HIS A 258 -3.92 8.81 -4.19
CA HIS A 258 -3.79 10.16 -4.76
C HIS A 258 -2.66 10.29 -5.76
N ARG A 259 -1.59 9.52 -5.57
CA ARG A 259 -0.41 9.51 -6.43
C ARG A 259 -0.16 8.14 -7.02
N ILE A 260 0.43 8.13 -8.22
CA ILE A 260 0.95 6.94 -8.88
C ILE A 260 2.43 7.12 -9.13
N TYR A 261 3.21 6.15 -8.69
CA TYR A 261 4.63 6.06 -8.97
C TYR A 261 4.84 5.19 -10.20
N VAL A 262 5.58 5.72 -11.17
CA VAL A 262 5.79 5.08 -12.46
C VAL A 262 7.28 4.83 -12.64
N ALA A 263 7.66 3.55 -12.69
CA ALA A 263 9.01 3.17 -13.07
C ALA A 263 9.21 3.38 -14.57
N ARG A 264 10.33 4.01 -14.93
CA ARG A 264 10.67 4.37 -16.31
C ARG A 264 11.49 3.25 -16.96
N ARG A 265 11.21 2.96 -18.24
CA ARG A 265 11.79 1.81 -18.95
C ARG A 265 13.26 2.03 -19.29
N ASN A 266 13.61 3.23 -19.72
CA ASN A 266 14.90 3.59 -20.29
C ASN A 266 15.61 4.70 -19.49
N MET A 267 14.85 5.50 -18.72
CA MET A 267 15.41 6.56 -17.89
C MET A 267 15.61 6.14 -16.43
N PRO A 268 16.64 6.67 -15.73
CA PRO A 268 16.79 6.47 -14.29
C PRO A 268 15.66 7.15 -13.51
N GLY A 269 15.30 6.65 -12.33
CA GLY A 269 14.29 7.29 -11.47
C GLY A 269 12.83 6.99 -11.82
N LEU A 270 11.92 7.58 -11.05
CA LEU A 270 10.47 7.40 -11.18
C LEU A 270 9.81 8.68 -11.66
N ALA A 271 8.81 8.57 -12.52
CA ALA A 271 7.81 9.62 -12.70
C ALA A 271 6.74 9.51 -11.61
N VAL A 272 6.12 10.62 -11.25
CA VAL A 272 5.02 10.67 -10.28
C VAL A 272 3.84 11.33 -10.95
N VAL A 273 2.67 10.72 -10.91
CA VAL A 273 1.44 11.28 -11.49
C VAL A 273 0.45 11.60 -10.39
N ASP A 274 -0.10 12.81 -10.41
CA ASP A 274 -1.25 13.16 -9.58
C ASP A 274 -2.53 12.63 -10.21
N ARG A 275 -3.31 11.87 -9.44
CA ARG A 275 -4.55 11.26 -9.90
C ARG A 275 -5.62 12.30 -10.25
N TYR A 276 -5.73 13.37 -9.48
CA TYR A 276 -6.81 14.35 -9.60
C TYR A 276 -6.49 15.40 -10.66
N GLU A 277 -5.26 15.94 -10.63
CA GLU A 277 -4.81 16.92 -11.62
C GLU A 277 -4.47 16.27 -12.97
N ARG A 278 -4.21 14.96 -12.97
CA ARG A 278 -3.84 14.16 -14.16
C ARG A 278 -2.59 14.70 -14.85
N LYS A 279 -1.60 15.07 -14.04
CA LYS A 279 -0.33 15.64 -14.49
C LYS A 279 0.84 14.89 -13.88
N GLU A 280 1.93 14.83 -14.63
CA GLU A 280 3.23 14.44 -14.09
C GLU A 280 3.70 15.53 -13.12
N LEU A 281 3.98 15.14 -11.88
CA LEU A 281 4.61 15.94 -10.84
C LEU A 281 6.12 15.71 -10.86
N ASP A 282 6.87 16.43 -10.02
CA ASP A 282 8.29 16.16 -9.83
C ASP A 282 8.52 14.69 -9.44
N GLY A 283 9.36 14.03 -10.25
CA GLY A 283 9.73 12.64 -10.10
C GLY A 283 10.59 12.34 -8.87
N VAL A 284 11.02 11.09 -8.76
CA VAL A 284 11.97 10.62 -7.74
C VAL A 284 13.27 10.23 -8.43
N ALA A 285 14.38 10.87 -8.07
CA ALA A 285 15.70 10.50 -8.58
C ALA A 285 16.15 9.15 -8.00
N LEU A 286 16.60 8.24 -8.87
CA LEU A 286 17.19 6.96 -8.50
C LEU A 286 18.43 6.67 -9.34
N PRO A 287 19.32 5.77 -8.90
CA PRO A 287 20.57 5.46 -9.60
C PRO A 287 20.41 4.89 -11.02
N GLY A 288 19.24 4.37 -11.38
CA GLY A 288 19.03 3.69 -12.67
C GLY A 288 17.56 3.32 -12.93
N PRO A 289 17.30 2.56 -14.01
CA PRO A 289 15.96 2.08 -14.32
C PRO A 289 15.44 1.07 -13.29
N VAL A 290 14.13 1.07 -13.06
CA VAL A 290 13.46 0.27 -12.02
C VAL A 290 12.53 -0.74 -12.66
N ALA A 291 12.59 -2.01 -12.25
CA ALA A 291 11.74 -3.09 -12.78
C ALA A 291 10.46 -3.34 -11.98
N ALA A 292 10.44 -3.02 -10.69
CA ALA A 292 9.27 -3.25 -9.83
C ALA A 292 9.27 -2.27 -8.65
N LEU A 293 8.07 -2.01 -8.13
CA LEU A 293 7.83 -1.09 -7.03
C LEU A 293 7.04 -1.79 -5.92
N ARG A 294 7.34 -1.45 -4.66
CA ARG A 294 6.51 -1.79 -3.49
C ARG A 294 6.41 -0.58 -2.58
N LEU A 295 5.20 -0.20 -2.19
CA LEU A 295 4.99 0.83 -1.20
C LEU A 295 4.74 0.21 0.17
N ASP A 296 5.12 0.95 1.21
CA ASP A 296 4.71 0.62 2.57
C ASP A 296 3.20 0.86 2.76
N PRO A 297 2.59 0.23 3.77
CA PRO A 297 1.16 0.37 4.02
C PRO A 297 0.70 1.79 4.34
N LEU A 298 1.61 2.67 4.78
CA LEU A 298 1.32 4.05 5.19
C LEU A 298 1.75 5.11 4.16
N GLY A 299 2.46 4.72 3.10
CA GLY A 299 2.85 5.61 2.01
C GLY A 299 4.08 6.47 2.28
N ARG A 300 4.86 6.18 3.33
CA ARG A 300 6.12 6.86 3.63
C ARG A 300 7.31 6.32 2.83
N TRP A 301 7.39 5.01 2.65
CA TRP A 301 8.54 4.33 2.08
C TRP A 301 8.15 3.64 0.77
N LEU A 302 9.02 3.78 -0.23
CA LEU A 302 8.94 3.00 -1.46
C LEU A 302 10.21 2.18 -1.62
N LEU A 303 10.03 0.90 -1.96
CA LEU A 303 11.08 0.00 -2.40
C LEU A 303 11.05 -0.09 -3.92
N ALA A 304 12.18 0.17 -4.55
CA ALA A 304 12.36 0.02 -5.98
C ALA A 304 13.34 -1.13 -6.27
N ARG A 305 12.94 -2.07 -7.13
CA ARG A 305 13.84 -3.10 -7.64
C ARG A 305 14.55 -2.56 -8.87
N PRO A 306 15.89 -2.53 -8.95
CA PRO A 306 16.56 -2.14 -10.17
C PRO A 306 16.21 -3.08 -11.34
N ALA A 307 16.36 -2.59 -12.56
CA ALA A 307 16.18 -3.40 -13.77
C ALA A 307 17.25 -4.48 -13.93
N VAL A 308 18.43 -4.27 -13.32
CA VAL A 308 19.57 -5.19 -13.37
C VAL A 308 20.06 -5.46 -11.95
N GLY A 309 20.25 -6.75 -11.63
CA GLY A 309 20.66 -7.21 -10.30
C GLY A 309 19.51 -7.31 -9.30
N ASP A 310 19.75 -8.06 -8.22
CA ASP A 310 18.77 -8.25 -7.14
C ASP A 310 19.17 -7.41 -5.91
N SER A 311 18.50 -6.27 -5.78
CA SER A 311 18.56 -5.40 -4.60
C SER A 311 17.24 -4.66 -4.41
N ALA A 312 17.07 -3.99 -3.27
CA ALA A 312 16.03 -3.01 -3.07
C ALA A 312 16.65 -1.64 -2.81
N TRP A 313 16.19 -0.65 -3.56
CA TRP A 313 16.49 0.77 -3.33
C TRP A 313 15.38 1.35 -2.46
N ILE A 314 15.75 1.99 -1.37
CA ILE A 314 14.82 2.53 -0.37
C ILE A 314 14.63 4.01 -0.64
N VAL A 315 13.38 4.44 -0.73
CA VAL A 315 13.00 5.83 -1.01
C VAL A 315 12.12 6.36 0.11
N ASP A 316 12.53 7.47 0.71
CA ASP A 316 11.69 8.29 1.60
C ASP A 316 10.81 9.21 0.73
N LEU A 317 9.52 8.89 0.62
CA LEU A 317 8.58 9.56 -0.27
C LEU A 317 8.23 10.99 0.16
N PRO A 318 8.00 11.31 1.45
CA PRO A 318 7.81 12.69 1.92
C PRO A 318 8.83 13.68 1.37
N ILE A 319 10.11 13.29 1.36
CA ILE A 319 11.21 14.13 0.87
C ILE A 319 11.74 13.70 -0.51
N LYS A 320 11.06 12.75 -1.18
CA LYS A 320 11.40 12.18 -2.50
C LYS A 320 12.87 11.77 -2.65
N ARG A 321 13.47 11.19 -1.60
CA ARG A 321 14.91 10.92 -1.55
C ARG A 321 15.23 9.44 -1.49
N HIS A 322 16.14 8.99 -2.34
CA HIS A 322 16.81 7.69 -2.20
C HIS A 322 17.69 7.69 -0.94
N THR A 323 17.46 6.75 -0.04
CA THR A 323 18.12 6.67 1.28
C THR A 323 19.14 5.54 1.37
N GLY A 324 19.02 4.49 0.55
CA GLY A 324 20.00 3.41 0.57
C GLY A 324 19.63 2.22 -0.32
N ILE A 325 20.54 1.25 -0.37
CA ILE A 325 20.42 0.03 -1.19
C ILE A 325 20.71 -1.18 -0.29
N VAL A 326 19.85 -2.19 -0.33
CA VAL A 326 20.11 -3.49 0.29
C VAL A 326 20.16 -4.61 -0.77
N PRO A 327 21.21 -5.46 -0.80
CA PRO A 327 21.20 -6.68 -1.61
C PRO A 327 20.13 -7.64 -1.07
N THR A 328 19.16 -8.00 -1.89
CA THR A 328 18.08 -8.92 -1.50
C THR A 328 17.37 -9.45 -2.73
N ALA A 329 17.04 -10.74 -2.70
CA ALA A 329 16.18 -11.33 -3.73
C ALA A 329 14.74 -10.85 -3.52
N TRP A 330 14.06 -10.50 -4.62
CA TRP A 330 12.64 -10.18 -4.61
C TRP A 330 11.82 -11.45 -4.87
N LYS A 331 11.10 -11.88 -3.83
CA LYS A 331 10.00 -12.84 -3.94
C LYS A 331 8.70 -12.12 -3.62
N TRP A 332 7.57 -12.76 -3.84
CA TRP A 332 6.25 -12.15 -3.68
C TRP A 332 5.99 -11.58 -2.27
N ASP A 333 6.71 -12.03 -1.25
CA ASP A 333 6.60 -11.59 0.15
C ASP A 333 7.62 -10.52 0.58
N LEU A 334 8.93 -10.75 0.37
CA LEU A 334 10.03 -9.86 0.79
C LEU A 334 10.91 -9.49 -0.42
N PRO A 335 11.55 -8.31 -0.42
CA PRO A 335 11.56 -7.31 0.65
C PRO A 335 10.24 -6.53 0.77
N ALA A 336 9.92 -6.09 1.98
CA ALA A 336 8.72 -5.31 2.26
C ALA A 336 8.92 -4.42 3.49
N ILE A 337 8.14 -3.34 3.58
CA ILE A 337 8.05 -2.52 4.79
C ILE A 337 6.93 -3.07 5.66
N SER A 338 7.24 -3.42 6.91
CA SER A 338 6.28 -3.90 7.89
C SER A 338 5.37 -2.78 8.40
N PRO A 339 4.21 -3.10 9.03
CA PRO A 339 3.28 -2.08 9.53
C PRO A 339 3.85 -1.13 10.59
N ASP A 340 4.90 -1.55 11.30
CA ASP A 340 5.67 -0.70 12.24
C ASP A 340 6.78 0.08 11.54
N GLY A 341 6.83 0.06 10.20
CA GLY A 341 7.72 0.87 9.38
C GLY A 341 9.16 0.35 9.27
N MET A 342 9.42 -0.91 9.59
CA MET A 342 10.75 -1.52 9.40
C MET A 342 10.88 -2.16 8.03
N LEU A 343 12.09 -2.16 7.48
CA LEU A 343 12.43 -2.92 6.29
C LEU A 343 12.69 -4.38 6.68
N ILE A 344 11.89 -5.31 6.15
CA ILE A 344 12.11 -6.74 6.30
C ILE A 344 12.62 -7.30 4.97
N TYR A 345 13.78 -7.95 4.98
CA TYR A 345 14.42 -8.44 3.76
C TYR A 345 15.25 -9.71 4.00
N ARG A 346 15.65 -10.36 2.90
CA ARG A 346 16.46 -11.58 2.94
C ARG A 346 17.93 -11.23 2.85
N SER A 347 18.72 -11.79 3.76
CA SER A 347 20.18 -11.65 3.76
C SER A 347 20.83 -13.03 3.91
N GLY A 348 21.40 -13.55 2.82
CA GLY A 348 21.89 -14.93 2.76
C GLY A 348 20.78 -15.94 3.08
N LYS A 349 20.98 -16.76 4.11
CA LYS A 349 20.01 -17.76 4.59
C LYS A 349 19.00 -17.18 5.59
N ASP A 350 19.17 -15.93 6.00
CA ASP A 350 18.44 -15.31 7.12
C ASP A 350 17.46 -14.25 6.63
N VAL A 351 16.57 -13.81 7.53
CA VAL A 351 15.71 -12.65 7.34
C VAL A 351 16.06 -11.60 8.38
N VAL A 352 16.23 -10.36 7.92
CA VAL A 352 16.66 -9.22 8.74
C VAL A 352 15.55 -8.18 8.78
N SER A 353 15.34 -7.58 9.94
CA SER A 353 14.60 -6.34 10.13
C SER A 353 15.59 -5.22 10.34
N ALA A 354 15.47 -4.15 9.56
CA ALA A 354 16.34 -2.98 9.65
C ALA A 354 15.54 -1.68 9.57
N ARG A 355 16.10 -0.58 10.07
CA ARG A 355 15.53 0.75 9.88
C ARG A 355 15.72 1.20 8.41
N PRO A 356 14.67 1.63 7.70
CA PRO A 356 14.81 1.99 6.28
C PRO A 356 15.71 3.21 6.02
N ASP A 357 15.79 4.13 6.98
CA ASP A 357 16.52 5.40 6.87
C ASP A 357 18.04 5.27 6.99
N SER A 358 18.49 4.36 7.85
CA SER A 358 19.88 4.19 8.26
C SER A 358 20.43 2.81 7.93
N LEU A 359 19.57 1.88 7.49
CA LEU A 359 19.88 0.47 7.23
C LEU A 359 20.54 -0.23 8.42
N THR A 360 20.25 0.24 9.63
CA THR A 360 20.71 -0.40 10.86
C THR A 360 19.83 -1.57 11.20
N ASP A 361 20.44 -2.74 11.38
CA ASP A 361 19.76 -3.97 11.78
C ASP A 361 19.14 -3.81 13.18
N VAL A 362 17.89 -4.24 13.31
CA VAL A 362 17.09 -4.22 14.55
C VAL A 362 16.72 -5.62 15.01
N GLY A 363 16.61 -6.57 14.09
CA GLY A 363 16.17 -7.93 14.35
C GLY A 363 16.60 -8.90 13.28
N LYS A 364 16.69 -10.19 13.62
CA LYS A 364 17.13 -11.22 12.70
C LYS A 364 16.50 -12.57 13.03
N VAL A 365 16.08 -13.29 11.99
CA VAL A 365 15.63 -14.69 12.07
C VAL A 365 16.55 -15.55 11.23
N THR A 366 17.20 -16.50 11.89
CA THR A 366 18.13 -17.42 11.23
C THR A 366 17.42 -18.46 10.38
N ASN A 367 18.00 -18.81 9.24
CA ASN A 367 17.47 -19.81 8.30
C ASN A 367 16.02 -19.52 7.85
N GLY A 368 15.63 -18.25 7.82
CA GLY A 368 14.28 -17.80 7.45
C GLY A 368 14.08 -17.49 5.96
N ALA A 369 15.17 -17.39 5.18
CA ALA A 369 15.09 -16.87 3.81
C ALA A 369 14.39 -17.81 2.81
N ALA A 370 14.40 -19.12 3.08
CA ALA A 370 13.71 -20.09 2.23
C ALA A 370 12.18 -20.05 2.40
N ASP A 371 11.73 -19.57 3.56
CA ASP A 371 10.32 -19.53 3.95
C ASP A 371 9.60 -18.29 3.45
N ILE A 372 8.30 -18.31 3.67
CA ILE A 372 7.34 -17.31 3.25
C ILE A 372 6.99 -16.41 4.46
N TRP A 373 6.92 -15.10 4.24
CA TRP A 373 6.66 -14.13 5.31
C TRP A 373 5.39 -13.32 5.05
N VAL A 374 4.56 -13.17 6.09
CA VAL A 374 3.39 -12.31 6.08
C VAL A 374 3.57 -11.25 7.16
N LEU A 375 3.69 -10.00 6.76
CA LEU A 375 3.75 -8.86 7.68
C LEU A 375 2.33 -8.36 7.88
N THR A 376 1.88 -8.17 9.11
CA THR A 376 0.47 -7.83 9.38
C THR A 376 0.30 -7.02 10.66
N THR A 377 -0.78 -6.23 10.71
CA THR A 377 -1.26 -5.52 11.90
C THR A 377 -2.14 -6.41 12.78
N TRP A 378 -2.53 -7.60 12.31
CA TRP A 378 -3.24 -8.57 13.15
C TRP A 378 -2.41 -8.90 14.38
N LEU A 379 -3.05 -8.87 15.55
CA LEU A 379 -2.44 -9.24 16.81
C LEU A 379 -3.23 -10.41 17.42
N PRO A 380 -2.56 -11.47 17.88
CA PRO A 380 -3.24 -12.57 18.53
C PRO A 380 -3.85 -12.12 19.85
N ARG A 381 -5.03 -12.66 20.16
CA ARG A 381 -5.70 -12.43 21.44
C ARG A 381 -4.79 -12.79 22.61
N GLY A 382 -4.73 -11.92 23.60
CA GLY A 382 -3.89 -12.12 24.79
C GLY A 382 -2.40 -11.84 24.59
N VAL A 383 -1.95 -11.48 23.39
CA VAL A 383 -0.60 -10.92 23.19
C VAL A 383 -0.71 -9.39 23.22
N PRO A 384 -0.11 -8.73 24.22
CA PRO A 384 -0.11 -7.27 24.26
C PRO A 384 0.51 -6.72 22.98
N ALA A 385 -0.11 -5.70 22.39
CA ALA A 385 0.57 -4.87 21.41
C ALA A 385 1.86 -4.37 22.06
N SER A 386 3.01 -4.49 21.37
CA SER A 386 4.22 -3.84 21.83
C SER A 386 3.89 -2.37 22.07
N THR A 387 3.94 -1.91 23.32
CA THR A 387 3.91 -0.48 23.62
C THR A 387 5.12 0.09 22.92
N VAL A 388 4.91 0.70 21.75
CA VAL A 388 5.89 1.66 21.24
C VAL A 388 5.99 2.65 22.38
N ALA A 389 7.14 2.68 23.05
CA ALA A 389 7.42 3.75 23.98
C ALA A 389 7.28 5.03 23.14
N SER A 390 6.12 5.69 23.25
CA SER A 390 6.14 7.13 23.30
C SER A 390 7.17 7.38 24.37
N ALA A 391 8.33 7.90 23.98
CA ALA A 391 9.19 8.54 24.95
C ALA A 391 8.24 9.48 25.68
N ALA A 392 7.92 9.11 26.92
CA ALA A 392 7.31 10.03 27.85
C ALA A 392 8.38 11.11 27.93
N SER A 393 8.14 12.21 27.21
CA SER A 393 8.71 13.47 27.59
C SER A 393 8.18 13.69 29.00
N ASP A 394 8.99 13.33 30.00
CA ASP A 394 8.94 13.97 31.30
C ASP A 394 9.24 15.45 31.07
N SER A 395 8.26 16.18 30.55
CA SER A 395 8.16 17.62 30.66
C SER A 395 7.29 17.89 31.88
N SER A 396 7.92 17.80 33.05
CA SER A 396 7.55 18.62 34.20
C SER A 396 7.73 20.09 33.82
N GLY A 397 6.80 20.60 33.01
CA GLY A 397 6.68 21.98 32.60
C GLY A 397 5.23 22.38 32.76
N ALA A 398 4.87 22.86 33.95
CA ALA A 398 3.62 23.54 34.17
C ALA A 398 3.57 24.81 33.30
N GLY A 399 3.02 24.70 32.11
CA GLY A 399 2.69 25.80 31.22
C GLY A 399 1.19 25.74 30.93
N ALA A 400 0.49 26.85 31.21
CA ALA A 400 -0.97 26.95 31.16
C ALA A 400 -1.57 26.35 29.87
N GLU A 401 -2.31 25.25 30.00
CA GLU A 401 -3.00 24.59 28.90
C GLU A 401 -4.06 25.53 28.30
N GLY A 402 -3.88 25.91 27.04
CA GLY A 402 -4.90 26.60 26.26
C GLY A 402 -6.16 25.73 26.08
N PRO A 403 -7.32 26.33 25.73
CA PRO A 403 -8.60 25.63 25.63
C PRO A 403 -8.54 24.46 24.63
N LEU A 404 -9.09 23.30 25.03
CA LEU A 404 -9.15 22.10 24.21
C LEU A 404 -10.42 22.09 23.36
N TYR A 405 -10.31 21.64 22.11
CA TYR A 405 -11.43 21.52 21.19
C TYR A 405 -11.51 20.12 20.58
N VAL A 406 -12.70 19.72 20.16
CA VAL A 406 -12.91 18.51 19.35
C VAL A 406 -13.03 18.94 17.90
N GLN A 407 -11.99 18.73 17.10
CA GLN A 407 -12.02 18.96 15.66
C GLN A 407 -12.80 17.85 14.97
N VAL A 408 -13.81 18.23 14.21
CA VAL A 408 -14.69 17.32 13.45
C VAL A 408 -14.43 17.35 11.96
N SER A 409 -13.82 18.43 11.44
CA SER A 409 -13.39 18.52 10.05
C SER A 409 -12.35 19.60 9.82
N THR A 410 -11.62 19.48 8.70
CA THR A 410 -10.67 20.45 8.16
C THR A 410 -10.96 20.58 6.67
N SER A 411 -11.22 21.78 6.17
CA SER A 411 -11.52 22.02 4.75
C SER A 411 -10.94 23.34 4.27
N GLN A 412 -10.49 23.40 3.02
CA GLN A 412 -10.05 24.64 2.38
C GLN A 412 -11.23 25.55 1.97
N ASN A 413 -12.47 25.05 2.04
CA ASN A 413 -13.66 25.81 1.70
C ASN A 413 -14.26 26.50 2.96
N PRO A 414 -14.24 27.84 3.05
CA PRO A 414 -14.79 28.56 4.21
C PRO A 414 -16.31 28.44 4.33
N GLU A 415 -17.05 28.50 3.22
CA GLU A 415 -18.52 28.44 3.22
C GLU A 415 -19.01 27.07 3.67
N TRP A 416 -18.38 26.01 3.17
CA TRP A 416 -18.68 24.64 3.59
C TRP A 416 -18.41 24.43 5.09
N SER A 417 -17.29 24.98 5.58
CA SER A 417 -16.93 24.89 7.00
C SER A 417 -17.92 25.65 7.89
N GLY A 418 -18.41 26.79 7.41
CA GLY A 418 -19.48 27.57 8.03
C GLY A 418 -20.78 26.77 8.13
N HIS A 419 -21.28 26.25 7.01
CA HIS A 419 -22.50 25.45 6.99
C HIS A 419 -22.45 24.23 7.92
N LEU A 420 -21.31 23.53 7.95
CA LEU A 420 -21.13 22.40 8.87
C LEU A 420 -21.14 22.83 10.34
N ALA A 421 -20.55 23.96 10.69
CA ALA A 421 -20.60 24.50 12.05
C ALA A 421 -22.03 24.90 12.45
N ASP A 422 -22.80 25.49 11.54
CA ASP A 422 -24.20 25.87 11.76
C ASP A 422 -25.09 24.64 11.99
N ASP A 423 -24.92 23.59 11.20
CA ASP A 423 -25.66 22.35 11.35
C ASP A 423 -25.37 21.66 12.70
N LEU A 424 -24.11 21.67 13.14
CA LEU A 424 -23.72 21.14 14.45
C LEU A 424 -24.28 22.00 15.59
N THR A 425 -24.30 23.32 15.43
CA THR A 425 -24.91 24.25 16.38
C THR A 425 -26.41 24.03 16.50
N ARG A 426 -27.11 23.83 15.37
CA ARG A 426 -28.54 23.49 15.33
C ARG A 426 -28.83 22.14 15.99
N ALA A 427 -27.88 21.21 15.95
CA ALA A 427 -27.94 19.93 16.66
C ALA A 427 -27.60 20.04 18.17
N GLY A 428 -27.44 21.25 18.71
CA GLY A 428 -27.17 21.51 20.13
C GLY A 428 -25.72 21.32 20.56
N LEU A 429 -24.77 21.29 19.61
CA LEU A 429 -23.35 21.18 19.89
C LEU A 429 -22.69 22.56 19.80
N ALA A 430 -21.81 22.91 20.75
CA ALA A 430 -21.10 24.18 20.72
C ALA A 430 -20.00 24.20 19.64
N ALA A 431 -20.39 24.37 18.37
CA ALA A 431 -19.51 24.34 17.21
C ALA A 431 -19.03 25.74 16.80
N ARG A 432 -17.81 25.84 16.26
CA ARG A 432 -17.27 27.06 15.66
C ARG A 432 -16.25 26.71 14.58
N VAL A 433 -16.01 27.66 13.68
CA VAL A 433 -14.94 27.57 12.68
C VAL A 433 -13.73 28.34 13.19
N LEU A 434 -12.57 27.68 13.23
CA LEU A 434 -11.29 28.35 13.45
C LEU A 434 -10.66 28.65 12.08
N PRO A 435 -10.24 29.90 11.82
CA PRO A 435 -9.58 30.25 10.58
C PRO A 435 -8.20 29.54 10.48
N PRO A 436 -7.71 29.31 9.25
CA PRO A 436 -6.38 28.74 9.05
C PRO A 436 -5.31 29.66 9.64
N GLN A 437 -4.30 29.08 10.30
CA GLN A 437 -3.18 29.84 10.88
C GLN A 437 -2.02 30.00 9.89
N HIS A 438 -1.96 29.13 8.88
CA HIS A 438 -0.97 29.13 7.81
C HIS A 438 -1.64 28.95 6.43
N PRO A 439 -0.98 29.33 5.31
CA PRO A 439 -1.56 29.26 3.97
C PRO A 439 -1.98 27.85 3.52
N ASP A 440 -1.30 26.82 4.04
CA ASP A 440 -1.56 25.41 3.72
C ASP A 440 -2.59 24.76 4.66
N ASP A 441 -3.03 25.47 5.70
CA ASP A 441 -4.06 25.00 6.63
C ASP A 441 -5.46 25.18 6.05
N GLY A 442 -6.37 24.26 6.39
CA GLY A 442 -7.80 24.45 6.14
C GLY A 442 -8.52 25.09 7.34
N TYR A 443 -9.70 25.64 7.08
CA TYR A 443 -10.68 26.02 8.10
C TYR A 443 -11.04 24.79 8.94
N ARG A 444 -10.91 24.91 10.27
CA ARG A 444 -11.17 23.83 11.22
C ARG A 444 -12.56 24.00 11.81
N VAL A 445 -13.43 23.01 11.62
CA VAL A 445 -14.70 22.96 12.35
C VAL A 445 -14.46 22.23 13.65
N VAL A 446 -14.70 22.90 14.78
CA VAL A 446 -14.39 22.39 16.11
C VAL A 446 -15.55 22.54 17.09
N LEU A 447 -15.63 21.67 18.10
CA LEU A 447 -16.55 21.77 19.23
C LEU A 447 -15.79 22.20 20.49
N GLY A 448 -16.43 23.01 21.34
CA GLY A 448 -15.88 23.42 22.63
C GLY A 448 -15.81 24.95 22.82
N PRO A 449 -15.00 25.44 23.77
CA PRO A 449 -13.88 24.73 24.42
C PRO A 449 -14.27 23.74 25.52
N TYR A 450 -13.40 22.77 25.79
CA TYR A 450 -13.49 21.81 26.88
C TYR A 450 -12.35 22.03 27.88
N PRO A 451 -12.62 21.89 29.19
CA PRO A 451 -11.63 22.07 30.24
C PRO A 451 -10.67 20.88 30.39
N THR A 452 -11.04 19.69 29.92
CA THR A 452 -10.18 18.49 30.01
C THR A 452 -10.27 17.65 28.74
N ARG A 453 -9.18 16.95 28.41
CA ARG A 453 -9.13 16.02 27.27
C ARG A 453 -10.18 14.92 27.38
N ALA A 454 -10.44 14.42 28.58
CA ALA A 454 -11.45 13.39 28.81
C ALA A 454 -12.87 13.84 28.41
N GLN A 455 -13.24 15.10 28.71
CA GLN A 455 -14.54 15.64 28.30
C GLN A 455 -14.63 15.87 26.79
N ALA A 456 -13.53 16.28 26.17
CA ALA A 456 -13.44 16.44 24.72
C ALA A 456 -13.58 15.07 24.01
N GLU A 457 -12.87 14.05 24.47
CA GLU A 457 -12.96 12.69 23.90
C GLU A 457 -14.34 12.05 24.08
N ALA A 458 -14.95 12.20 25.26
CA ALA A 458 -16.31 11.71 25.50
C ALA A 458 -17.30 12.35 24.52
N THR A 459 -17.17 13.66 24.29
CA THR A 459 -18.01 14.37 23.32
C THR A 459 -17.75 13.89 21.89
N GLY A 460 -16.49 13.73 21.50
CA GLY A 460 -16.10 13.21 20.19
C GLY A 460 -16.67 11.82 19.90
N ARG A 461 -16.61 10.90 20.87
CA ARG A 461 -17.18 9.55 20.74
C ARG A 461 -18.70 9.57 20.52
N ARG A 462 -19.40 10.52 21.14
CA ARG A 462 -20.86 10.67 21.00
C ARG A 462 -21.28 11.12 19.58
N LEU A 463 -20.39 11.71 18.79
CA LEU A 463 -20.71 12.18 17.44
C LEU A 463 -20.81 11.06 16.40
N GLY A 464 -20.39 9.83 16.72
CA GLY A 464 -20.44 8.69 15.80
C GLY A 464 -19.60 8.89 14.51
N ARG A 465 -18.63 9.80 14.53
CA ARG A 465 -17.76 10.15 13.39
C ARG A 465 -16.31 10.33 13.84
N PRO A 466 -15.32 10.27 12.92
CA PRO A 466 -13.94 10.59 13.25
C PRO A 466 -13.80 12.00 13.84
N PHE A 467 -12.98 12.13 14.88
CA PHE A 467 -12.68 13.40 15.54
C PHE A 467 -11.22 13.44 16.01
N TRP A 468 -10.69 14.64 16.23
CA TRP A 468 -9.36 14.88 16.79
C TRP A 468 -9.45 15.87 17.95
N ILE A 469 -8.55 15.77 18.93
CA ILE A 469 -8.43 16.78 19.98
C ILE A 469 -7.45 17.85 19.48
N TYR A 470 -7.94 19.08 19.33
CA TYR A 470 -7.19 20.22 18.86
C TYR A 470 -6.95 21.19 20.00
N GLN A 471 -5.71 21.65 20.15
CA GLN A 471 -5.32 22.68 21.10
C GLN A 471 -4.61 23.80 20.32
N PRO A 472 -5.13 25.04 20.30
CA PRO A 472 -4.46 26.13 19.60
C PRO A 472 -3.09 26.40 20.25
N GLY A 473 -2.02 26.36 19.46
CA GLY A 473 -0.65 26.64 19.91
C GLY A 473 0.23 25.40 20.17
N GLN A 474 -0.22 24.20 19.82
CA GLN A 474 0.59 22.97 19.78
C GLN A 474 0.97 22.57 18.35
#